data_AF-A0A6M0A588-F1
#
_entry.id   AF-A0A6M0A588-F1
#
_cell.length_a   1.000
_cell.length_b   1.000
_cell.length_c   1.000
_cell.angle_alpha   90.00
_cell.angle_beta   90.00
_cell.angle_gamma   90.00
#
_symmetry.space_group_name_H-M   'P 1'
#
loop_
_entity.id
_entity.type
_entity.pdbx_description
1 polymer ?
#
loop_
_entity_poly.entity_id
_entity_poly.type
_entity_poly.pdbx_seq_one_letter_code
_entity_poly.pdbx_strand_id
1 'polypeptide(L)'
;MVCHINLSQLIEVLSATTLTNFQIPEKTLITGINTDTRNLQSGEGFVALRGEKFDGHKFVKQAIEKGASCVIVEEEYTLKNRVTQQSNSLSILQVENTLEAYQKIARWWRDRFAIPVIAVTKKRSNMDLYCCVVST
;
A
#
# COMPACT_ATOMS: atom_id res chain seq x y z
N MET A 1 3.19 8.05 0.57
CA MET A 1 3.20 8.59 -0.80
C MET A 1 1.90 9.32 -1.00
N VAL A 2 1.93 10.62 -1.32
CA VAL A 2 0.71 11.35 -1.67
C VAL A 2 0.29 10.91 -3.07
N CYS A 3 -0.90 10.33 -3.19
CA CYS A 3 -1.43 9.86 -4.45
C CYS A 3 -2.96 9.84 -4.35
N HIS A 4 -3.61 10.40 -5.36
CA HIS A 4 -5.06 10.39 -5.44
C HIS A 4 -5.47 9.22 -6.34
N ILE A 5 -5.99 8.15 -5.73
CA ILE A 5 -6.45 6.96 -6.44
C ILE A 5 -7.83 6.55 -5.91
N ASN A 6 -8.72 6.14 -6.80
CA ASN A 6 -10.00 5.58 -6.39
C ASN A 6 -9.83 4.12 -5.95
N LEU A 7 -10.66 3.69 -5.01
CA LEU A 7 -10.64 2.31 -4.53
C LEU A 7 -10.83 1.28 -5.66
N SER A 8 -11.74 1.52 -6.61
CA SER A 8 -11.94 0.62 -7.75
C SER A 8 -10.69 0.47 -8.63
N GLN A 9 -10.01 1.58 -8.91
CA GLN A 9 -8.74 1.57 -9.65
C GLN A 9 -7.64 0.84 -8.88
N LEU A 10 -7.60 1.01 -7.55
CA LEU A 10 -6.62 0.32 -6.73
C LEU A 10 -6.84 -1.21 -6.74
N ILE A 11 -8.10 -1.65 -6.69
CA ILE A 11 -8.45 -3.08 -6.81
C ILE A 11 -8.01 -3.64 -8.16
N GLU A 12 -8.25 -2.91 -9.24
CA GLU A 12 -7.86 -3.30 -10.60
C GLU A 12 -6.34 -3.41 -10.76
N VAL A 13 -5.58 -2.42 -10.28
CA VAL A 13 -4.11 -2.41 -10.35
C VAL A 13 -3.49 -3.57 -9.56
N LEU A 14 -4.11 -3.94 -8.46
CA LEU A 14 -3.59 -4.97 -7.56
C LEU A 14 -4.12 -6.37 -7.88
N SER A 15 -5.16 -6.49 -8.70
CA SER A 15 -5.98 -7.71 -8.81
C SER A 15 -6.39 -8.24 -7.43
N ALA A 16 -6.71 -7.34 -6.50
CA ALA A 16 -6.91 -7.67 -5.09
C ALA A 16 -8.32 -8.24 -4.82
N THR A 17 -8.40 -9.18 -3.88
CA THR A 17 -9.69 -9.71 -3.39
C THR A 17 -10.15 -8.87 -2.19
N THR A 18 -11.39 -8.38 -2.20
CA THR A 18 -11.92 -7.60 -1.08
C THR A 18 -12.58 -8.53 -0.05
N LEU A 19 -12.10 -8.51 1.19
CA LEU A 19 -12.65 -9.34 2.27
C LEU A 19 -13.93 -8.79 2.90
N THR A 20 -14.12 -7.47 2.82
CA THR A 20 -15.22 -6.76 3.46
C THR A 20 -16.36 -6.55 2.47
N ASN A 21 -17.51 -7.17 2.73
CA ASN A 21 -18.71 -7.12 1.87
C ASN A 21 -19.51 -5.81 2.00
N PHE A 22 -18.87 -4.73 2.43
CA PHE A 22 -19.52 -3.43 2.60
C PHE A 22 -19.61 -2.72 1.26
N GLN A 23 -20.77 -2.12 0.98
CA GLN A 23 -20.97 -1.17 -0.12
C GLN A 23 -20.18 0.11 0.15
N ILE A 24 -18.86 0.01 0.04
CA ILE A 24 -17.99 1.18 0.03
C ILE A 24 -18.19 1.78 -1.36
N PRO A 25 -18.56 3.06 -1.47
CA PRO A 25 -18.77 3.67 -2.77
C PRO A 25 -17.49 3.49 -3.59
N GLU A 26 -17.59 2.92 -4.79
CA GLU A 26 -16.45 2.63 -5.68
C GLU A 26 -15.55 3.86 -5.90
N LYS A 27 -16.13 5.05 -5.74
CA LYS A 27 -15.47 6.37 -5.78
C LYS A 27 -14.87 6.83 -4.45
N THR A 28 -14.57 5.91 -3.53
CA THR A 28 -13.83 6.28 -2.31
C THR A 28 -12.43 6.70 -2.72
N LEU A 29 -12.13 7.97 -2.49
CA LEU A 29 -10.86 8.58 -2.82
C LEU A 29 -9.86 8.25 -1.72
N ILE A 30 -8.75 7.64 -2.12
CA ILE A 30 -7.59 7.42 -1.26
C ILE A 30 -6.60 8.55 -1.56
N THR A 31 -6.21 9.29 -0.52
CA THR A 31 -5.36 10.50 -0.63
C THR A 31 -3.87 10.19 -0.63
N GLY A 32 -3.50 8.99 -0.19
CA GLY A 32 -2.11 8.54 -0.12
C GLY A 32 -2.02 7.06 0.25
N ILE A 33 -0.84 6.49 0.03
CA ILE A 33 -0.50 5.13 0.46
C ILE A 33 0.68 5.19 1.42
N ASN A 34 0.54 4.53 2.57
CA ASN A 34 1.52 4.53 3.65
C ASN A 34 1.82 3.10 4.11
N THR A 35 3.08 2.83 4.48
CA THR A 35 3.52 1.53 4.98
C THR A 35 3.78 1.55 6.49
N ASP A 36 3.70 2.72 7.12
CA ASP A 36 3.96 2.91 8.55
C ASP A 36 2.77 3.62 9.21
N THR A 37 2.16 2.95 10.18
CA THR A 37 1.03 3.50 10.93
C THR A 37 1.39 4.73 11.72
N ARG A 38 2.66 4.98 12.06
CA ARG A 38 3.07 6.18 12.80
C ARG A 38 2.78 7.46 12.03
N ASN A 39 2.94 7.43 10.70
CA ASN A 39 2.75 8.59 9.82
C ASN A 39 1.40 8.58 9.09
N LEU A 40 0.63 7.51 9.20
CA LEU A 40 -0.66 7.34 8.53
C LEU A 40 -1.66 8.43 8.93
N GLN A 41 -2.28 9.04 7.93
CA GLN A 41 -3.36 10.01 8.08
C GLN A 41 -4.73 9.40 7.71
N SER A 42 -5.80 10.03 8.20
CA SER A 42 -7.17 9.66 7.80
C SER A 42 -7.35 9.86 6.29
N GLY A 43 -7.99 8.90 5.62
CA GLY A 43 -8.15 8.90 4.15
C GLY A 43 -7.03 8.21 3.36
N GLU A 44 -5.92 7.86 4.02
CA GLU A 44 -4.83 7.12 3.38
C GLU A 44 -5.07 5.60 3.40
N GLY A 45 -4.45 4.90 2.47
CA GLY A 45 -4.36 3.45 2.46
C GLY A 45 -3.13 2.95 3.20
N PHE A 46 -3.28 1.90 3.99
CA PHE A 46 -2.17 1.25 4.69
C PHE A 46 -1.74 -0.04 4.00
N VAL A 47 -0.44 -0.22 3.77
CA VAL A 47 0.13 -1.47 3.22
C VAL A 47 0.88 -2.21 4.32
N ALA A 48 0.39 -3.39 4.68
CA ALA A 48 0.96 -4.23 5.72
C ALA A 48 2.17 -5.02 5.19
N LEU A 49 3.31 -4.35 5.01
CA LEU A 49 4.53 -5.01 4.57
C LEU A 49 5.07 -5.99 5.61
N ARG A 50 5.45 -7.18 5.16
CA ARG A 50 6.16 -8.18 5.96
C ARG A 50 7.65 -8.15 5.63
N GLY A 51 8.48 -7.97 6.64
CA GLY A 51 9.94 -8.04 6.56
C GLY A 51 10.50 -9.05 7.55
N GLU A 52 11.81 -9.33 7.47
CA GLU A 52 12.46 -10.35 8.31
C GLU A 52 12.32 -10.09 9.82
N LYS A 53 12.30 -8.82 10.23
CA LYS A 53 12.24 -8.39 11.64
C LYS A 53 10.95 -7.66 12.01
N PHE A 54 10.11 -7.35 11.02
CA PHE A 54 8.96 -6.47 11.20
C PHE A 54 7.74 -7.03 10.45
N ASP A 55 6.59 -7.03 11.11
CA ASP A 55 5.35 -7.53 10.54
C ASP A 55 4.28 -6.42 10.59
N GLY A 56 4.03 -5.81 9.43
CA GLY A 56 3.04 -4.75 9.23
C GLY A 56 1.60 -5.21 9.55
N HIS A 57 1.31 -6.50 9.47
CA HIS A 57 -0.03 -7.05 9.74
C HIS A 57 -0.44 -6.90 11.21
N LYS A 58 0.53 -6.70 12.11
CA LYS A 58 0.28 -6.39 13.53
C LYS A 58 -0.31 -5.00 13.73
N PHE A 59 -0.08 -4.09 12.80
CA PHE A 59 -0.50 -2.70 12.88
C PHE A 59 -1.79 -2.40 12.12
N VAL A 60 -2.41 -3.40 11.49
CA VAL A 60 -3.69 -3.24 10.77
C VAL A 60 -4.76 -2.63 11.67
N LYS A 61 -4.90 -3.09 12.92
CA LYS A 61 -5.84 -2.52 13.88
C LYS A 61 -5.58 -1.03 14.12
N GLN A 62 -4.32 -0.65 14.29
CA GLN A 62 -3.93 0.74 14.50
C GLN A 62 -4.18 1.60 13.25
N ALA A 63 -3.99 1.05 12.05
CA ALA A 63 -4.31 1.73 10.80
C ALA A 63 -5.81 2.03 10.69
N ILE A 64 -6.65 1.06 11.07
CA ILE A 64 -8.11 1.21 11.14
C ILE A 64 -8.49 2.31 12.13
N GLU A 65 -7.93 2.29 13.35
CA GLU A 65 -8.20 3.29 14.39
C GLU A 65 -7.78 4.71 13.98
N LYS A 66 -6.77 4.84 13.12
CA LYS A 66 -6.32 6.12 12.55
C LYS A 66 -7.18 6.64 11.39
N GLY A 67 -8.17 5.88 10.93
CA GLY A 67 -9.07 6.26 9.84
C GLY A 67 -8.52 5.95 8.45
N ALA A 68 -7.76 4.87 8.28
CA ALA A 68 -7.39 4.38 6.96
C ALA A 68 -8.64 4.16 6.09
N SER A 69 -8.61 4.56 4.82
CA SER A 69 -9.70 4.24 3.89
C SER A 69 -9.64 2.79 3.40
N CYS A 70 -8.44 2.26 3.27
CA CYS A 70 -8.23 0.86 2.90
C CYS A 70 -6.99 0.29 3.57
N VAL A 71 -6.95 -1.04 3.71
CA VAL A 71 -5.79 -1.76 4.20
C VAL A 71 -5.47 -2.90 3.26
N ILE A 72 -4.22 -2.99 2.82
CA ILE A 72 -3.71 -4.05 1.94
C ILE A 72 -2.93 -5.04 2.81
N VAL A 73 -3.34 -6.31 2.73
CA VAL A 73 -2.82 -7.42 3.54
C VAL A 73 -2.57 -8.64 2.65
N GLU A 74 -1.73 -9.56 3.12
CA GLU A 74 -1.52 -10.84 2.44
C GLU A 74 -2.75 -11.75 2.60
N GLU A 75 -2.96 -12.69 1.68
CA GLU A 75 -4.07 -13.67 1.75
C GLU A 75 -4.07 -14.50 3.04
N GLU A 76 -2.89 -14.77 3.62
CA GLU A 76 -2.74 -15.46 4.90
C GLU A 76 -3.39 -14.67 6.07
N TYR A 77 -3.60 -13.37 5.90
CA TYR A 77 -4.23 -12.52 6.91
C TYR A 77 -5.70 -12.88 7.08
N THR A 78 -6.01 -13.54 8.20
CA THR A 78 -7.37 -13.94 8.55
C THR A 78 -8.05 -12.90 9.46
N LEU A 79 -9.25 -12.45 9.08
CA LEU A 79 -10.06 -11.49 9.85
C LEU A 79 -10.44 -11.94 11.27
N LYS A 80 -10.36 -13.25 11.55
CA LYS A 80 -10.91 -13.95 12.72
C LYS A 80 -10.52 -13.35 14.09
N ASN A 81 -9.46 -12.55 14.19
CA ASN A 81 -8.93 -12.10 15.49
C ASN A 81 -8.73 -10.58 15.65
N ARG A 82 -8.99 -9.74 14.64
CA ARG A 82 -8.47 -8.34 14.67
C ARG A 82 -9.37 -7.24 14.16
N VAL A 83 -10.45 -7.55 13.46
CA VAL A 83 -11.38 -6.54 12.94
C VAL A 83 -12.71 -6.74 13.65
N THR A 84 -12.88 -6.05 14.77
CA THR A 84 -14.20 -5.88 15.37
C THR A 84 -15.11 -5.24 14.33
N GLN A 85 -16.35 -5.72 14.25
CA GLN A 85 -17.46 -5.34 13.36
C GLN A 85 -17.77 -3.83 13.22
N GLN A 86 -16.95 -2.96 13.80
CA GLN A 86 -17.15 -1.53 13.96
C GLN A 86 -16.47 -0.70 12.84
N SER A 87 -15.87 -1.36 11.86
CA SER A 87 -15.19 -0.73 10.73
C SER A 87 -16.14 -0.65 9.52
N ASN A 88 -17.29 0.02 9.69
CA ASN A 88 -18.38 0.06 8.72
C ASN A 88 -18.03 0.72 7.35
N SER A 89 -16.81 1.22 7.17
CA SER A 89 -16.40 2.00 5.98
C SER A 89 -14.98 1.68 5.49
N LEU A 90 -14.41 0.56 5.90
CA LEU A 90 -13.01 0.22 5.59
C LEU A 90 -12.89 -0.98 4.66
N SER A 91 -12.17 -0.80 3.55
CA SER A 91 -11.88 -1.89 2.61
C SER A 91 -10.63 -2.66 3.02
N ILE A 92 -10.75 -3.97 3.19
CA ILE A 92 -9.58 -4.84 3.37
C ILE A 92 -9.31 -5.55 2.05
N LEU A 93 -8.18 -5.22 1.45
CA LEU A 93 -7.70 -5.74 0.17
C LEU A 93 -6.68 -6.85 0.44
N GLN A 94 -7.04 -8.07 0.07
CA GLN A 94 -6.12 -9.20 0.08
C GLN A 94 -5.36 -9.29 -1.25
N VAL A 95 -4.06 -9.49 -1.12
CA VAL A 95 -3.14 -9.72 -2.24
C VAL A 95 -2.25 -10.91 -1.91
N GLU A 96 -1.75 -11.60 -2.92
CA GLU A 96 -0.81 -12.71 -2.72
C GLU A 96 0.47 -12.25 -2.01
N ASN A 97 1.00 -11.09 -2.40
CA ASN A 97 2.24 -10.53 -1.86
C ASN A 97 2.13 -9.01 -1.67
N THR A 98 2.30 -8.55 -0.43
CA THR A 98 2.19 -7.12 -0.08
C THR A 98 3.32 -6.26 -0.66
N LEU A 99 4.53 -6.81 -0.78
CA LEU A 99 5.67 -6.11 -1.36
C LEU A 99 5.46 -5.90 -2.87
N GLU A 100 5.01 -6.93 -3.58
CA GLU A 100 4.69 -6.81 -5.01
C GLU A 100 3.53 -5.84 -5.25
N ALA A 101 2.49 -5.90 -4.42
CA ALA A 101 1.40 -4.93 -4.45
C ALA A 101 1.90 -3.49 -4.28
N TYR A 102 2.81 -3.26 -3.32
CA TYR A 102 3.42 -1.95 -3.12
C TYR A 102 4.26 -1.49 -4.33
N GLN A 103 5.01 -2.40 -4.94
CA GLN A 103 5.77 -2.12 -6.16
C GLN A 103 4.86 -1.80 -7.36
N LYS A 104 3.74 -2.53 -7.52
CA LYS A 104 2.73 -2.25 -8.55
C LYS A 104 2.12 -0.87 -8.38
N ILE A 105 1.76 -0.48 -7.15
CA ILE A 105 1.26 0.86 -6.83
C ILE A 105 2.31 1.93 -7.18
N ALA A 106 3.57 1.72 -6.80
CA ALA A 106 4.65 2.65 -7.08
C ALA A 106 4.89 2.81 -8.59
N ARG A 107 4.87 1.70 -9.35
CA ARG A 107 4.98 1.72 -10.81
C ARG A 107 3.80 2.44 -11.46
N TRP A 108 2.58 2.10 -11.08
CA TRP A 108 1.37 2.79 -11.57
C TRP A 108 1.42 4.30 -11.31
N TRP A 109 1.92 4.73 -10.16
CA TRP A 109 2.10 6.15 -9.85
C TRP A 109 3.20 6.78 -10.71
N ARG A 110 4.32 6.07 -10.88
CA ARG A 110 5.48 6.51 -11.68
C ARG A 110 5.13 6.69 -13.15
N ASP A 111 4.33 5.80 -13.72
CA ASP A 111 3.98 5.78 -15.15
C ASP A 111 3.12 6.99 -15.56
N ARG A 112 2.54 7.72 -14.60
CA ARG A 112 1.78 8.96 -14.84
C ARG A 112 2.67 10.16 -15.17
N PHE A 113 3.97 10.07 -14.95
CA PHE A 113 4.91 11.17 -15.19
C PHE A 113 5.84 10.85 -16.36
N ALA A 114 5.85 11.68 -17.40
CA ALA A 114 6.78 11.56 -18.52
C ALA A 114 8.18 12.15 -18.22
N ILE A 115 8.57 12.18 -16.94
CA ILE A 115 9.83 12.78 -16.49
C ILE A 115 10.93 11.73 -16.59
N PRO A 116 12.11 12.03 -17.18
CA PRO A 116 13.26 11.12 -17.16
C PRO A 116 13.67 10.77 -15.73
N VAL A 117 13.92 9.49 -15.46
CA VAL A 117 14.38 9.03 -14.14
C VAL A 117 15.81 8.54 -14.20
N ILE A 118 16.61 8.99 -13.26
CA ILE A 118 18.00 8.57 -13.10
C ILE A 118 18.09 7.78 -11.80
N ALA A 119 18.55 6.53 -11.89
CA ALA A 119 18.75 5.68 -10.73
C ALA A 119 20.21 5.78 -10.27
N VAL A 120 20.44 6.35 -9.09
CA VAL A 120 21.76 6.39 -8.47
C VAL A 120 21.85 5.30 -7.41
N THR A 121 22.80 4.39 -7.55
CA THR A 121 23.05 3.34 -6.56
C THR A 121 24.46 3.47 -5.97
N LYS A 122 24.59 3.18 -4.67
CA LYS A 122 25.87 3.15 -3.97
C LYS A 122 26.06 1.77 -3.36
N LYS A 123 27.13 1.07 -3.72
CA LYS A 123 27.52 -0.17 -3.05
C LYS A 123 28.28 0.21 -1.77
N ARG A 124 27.89 -0.36 -0.62
CA ARG A 124 28.40 0.03 0.71
C ARG A 124 29.87 -0.39 0.95
N SER A 125 30.49 -1.14 0.04
CA SER A 125 31.77 -1.82 0.24
C SER A 125 32.99 -1.16 -0.38
N ASN A 126 32.86 -0.28 -1.38
CA ASN A 126 33.94 0.55 -1.93
C ASN A 126 33.33 1.89 -2.37
N MET A 127 34.08 2.99 -2.23
CA MET A 127 33.60 4.36 -2.37
C MET A 127 33.36 4.78 -3.83
N ASP A 128 32.77 3.91 -4.65
CA ASP A 128 32.46 4.20 -6.05
C ASP A 128 30.95 4.37 -6.22
N LEU A 129 30.56 5.59 -6.63
CA LEU A 129 29.19 5.92 -7.02
C LEU A 129 28.99 5.51 -8.47
N TYR A 130 28.13 4.53 -8.72
CA TYR A 130 27.72 4.16 -10.06
C TYR A 130 26.35 4.79 -10.34
N CYS A 131 26.32 5.76 -11.25
CA CYS A 131 25.08 6.31 -11.77
C CYS A 131 24.65 5.46 -12.97
N CYS A 132 23.50 4.79 -12.89
CA CYS A 132 22.88 4.17 -14.05
C CYS A 132 21.78 5.12 -14.54
N VAL A 133 22.01 5.76 -15.68
CA VAL A 133 20.95 6.51 -16.38
C VAL A 133 20.03 5.46 -17.02
N VAL A 134 18.91 5.19 -16.36
CA VAL A 134 17.85 4.36 -16.93
C VAL A 134 16.88 5.29 -17.63
N SER A 135 17.20 5.68 -18.86
CA SER A 135 16.26 6.40 -19.71
C SER A 135 15.14 5.42 -20.09
N THR A 136 13.95 5.61 -19.55
CA THR A 136 12.70 4.98 -20.01
C THR A 136 11.66 6.07 -20.19
#